data_AF-Q86QV6-F1
#
_entry.id   AF-Q86QV6-F1
#
_cell.length_a   1.000
_cell.length_b   1.000
_cell.length_c   1.000
_cell.angle_alpha   90.00
_cell.angle_beta   90.00
_cell.angle_gamma   90.00
#
_symmetry.space_group_name_H-M   'P 1'
#
loop_
_entity.id
_entity.type
_entity.pdbx_description
1 polymer ?
#
loop_
_entity_poly.entity_id
_entity_poly.type
_entity_poly.pdbx_seq_one_letter_code
_entity_poly.pdbx_strand_id
1 'polypeptide(L)' 'DRDSCVDKSRCAKYGYYQECTDCCKKYGHNGGTCMFFKCKCA' A
#
# COMPACT_ATOMS: atom_id res chain seq x y z
N ASP A 1 9.26 -6.47 -7.40
CA ASP A 1 8.46 -5.42 -8.04
C ASP A 1 7.50 -4.82 -7.01
N ARG A 2 7.81 -3.64 -6.47
CA ARG A 2 6.96 -2.97 -5.46
C ARG A 2 5.73 -2.30 -6.09
N ASP A 3 5.71 -2.23 -7.43
CA ASP A 3 4.67 -1.60 -8.22
C ASP A 3 3.33 -2.34 -8.10
N SER A 4 3.39 -3.66 -7.91
CA SER A 4 2.22 -4.52 -7.72
C SER A 4 1.28 -4.10 -6.58
N CYS A 5 1.78 -3.47 -5.50
CA CYS A 5 0.91 -2.91 -4.45
C CYS A 5 0.43 -1.51 -4.78
N VAL A 6 1.21 -0.72 -5.52
CA VAL A 6 0.93 0.67 -5.86
C VAL A 6 -0.22 0.75 -6.86
N ASP A 7 -0.19 -0.07 -7.92
CA ASP A 7 -1.16 -0.03 -9.01
C ASP A 7 -2.52 -0.65 -8.63
N LYS A 8 -2.51 -1.66 -7.76
CA LYS A 8 -3.75 -2.32 -7.28
C LYS A 8 -4.46 -1.58 -6.16
N SER A 9 -3.83 -0.58 -5.55
CA SER A 9 -4.41 0.09 -4.39
C SER A 9 -5.35 1.20 -4.83
N ARG A 10 -6.65 1.06 -4.55
CA ARG A 10 -7.63 2.16 -4.62
C ARG A 10 -7.45 3.14 -3.45
N CYS A 11 -6.20 3.57 -3.26
CA CYS A 11 -5.82 4.40 -2.14
C CYS A 11 -6.49 5.78 -2.23
N ALA A 12 -7.04 6.23 -1.09
CA ALA A 12 -7.41 7.64 -0.93
C ALA A 12 -6.18 8.55 -0.92
N LYS A 13 -6.39 9.87 -0.94
CA LYS A 13 -5.29 10.85 -0.86
C LYS A 13 -4.40 10.59 0.35
N TYR A 14 -5.00 10.31 1.50
CA TYR A 14 -4.32 9.83 2.71
C TYR A 14 -5.21 8.81 3.41
N GLY A 15 -4.60 7.89 4.16
CA GLY A 15 -5.34 7.00 5.04
C GLY A 15 -4.78 5.59 5.04
N TYR A 16 -5.52 4.69 5.67
CA TYR A 16 -5.20 3.27 5.73
C TYR A 16 -6.02 2.51 4.68
N TYR A 17 -5.38 1.58 3.98
CA TYR A 17 -6.06 0.69 3.05
C TYR A 17 -5.59 -0.74 3.29
N GLN A 18 -6.50 -1.60 3.75
CA GLN A 18 -6.16 -2.94 4.21
C GLN A 18 -5.45 -3.76 3.12
N GLU A 19 -5.87 -3.66 1.85
CA GLU A 19 -5.18 -4.38 0.75
C GLU A 19 -3.77 -3.86 0.51
N CYS A 20 -3.56 -2.54 0.63
CA CYS A 20 -2.21 -1.95 0.58
C CYS A 20 -1.35 -2.52 1.72
N THR A 21 -1.89 -2.57 2.94
CA THR A 21 -1.18 -3.10 4.10
C THR A 21 -0.85 -4.58 3.97
N ASP A 22 -1.82 -5.40 3.55
CA ASP A 22 -1.63 -6.84 3.37
C ASP A 22 -0.63 -7.14 2.24
N CYS A 23 -0.73 -6.40 1.14
CA CYS A 23 0.22 -6.47 0.04
C CYS A 23 1.64 -6.14 0.52
N CYS A 24 1.82 -5.04 1.24
CA CYS A 24 3.11 -4.67 1.82
C CYS A 24 3.66 -5.74 2.76
N LYS A 25 2.81 -6.29 3.65
CA LYS A 25 3.19 -7.40 4.56
C LYS A 25 3.64 -8.64 3.80
N LYS A 26 2.98 -8.98 2.70
CA LYS A 26 3.37 -10.10 1.83
C LYS A 26 4.78 -9.93 1.24
N TYR A 27 5.23 -8.69 1.07
CA TYR A 27 6.59 -8.36 0.63
C TYR A 27 7.58 -8.13 1.78
N GLY A 28 7.22 -8.43 3.02
CA GLY A 28 8.11 -8.33 4.19
C GLY A 28 8.18 -6.95 4.83
N HIS A 29 7.31 -6.02 4.45
CA HIS A 29 7.15 -4.74 5.12
C HIS A 29 6.25 -4.86 6.37
N ASN A 30 6.33 -3.91 7.30
CA ASN A 30 5.46 -3.93 8.49
C ASN A 30 3.99 -3.66 8.13
N GLY A 31 3.78 -2.93 7.05
CA GLY A 31 2.47 -2.55 6.55
C GLY A 31 2.58 -1.53 5.43
N GLY A 32 1.43 -1.02 5.02
CA GLY A 32 1.30 -0.06 3.94
C GLY A 32 0.27 0.99 4.28
N THR A 33 0.52 2.22 3.85
CA THR A 33 -0.35 3.37 4.05
C THR A 33 -0.60 4.07 2.73
N CYS A 34 -1.77 4.69 2.58
CA CYS A 34 -2.09 5.49 1.42
C CYS A 34 -1.51 6.90 1.57
N MET A 35 -0.70 7.30 0.60
CA MET A 35 -0.18 8.66 0.46
C MET A 35 -0.27 9.10 -0.98
N PHE A 36 -0.92 10.24 -1.22
CA PHE A 36 -1.16 10.83 -2.53
C PHE A 36 -1.72 9.82 -3.54
N PHE A 37 -2.79 9.10 -3.15
CA PHE A 37 -3.47 8.09 -3.97
C PHE A 37 -2.61 6.87 -4.32
N LYS A 38 -1.48 6.68 -3.63
CA LYS A 38 -0.59 5.53 -3.82
C LYS A 38 -0.39 4.79 -2.50
N CYS A 39 -0.31 3.47 -2.59
CA CYS A 39 0.14 2.67 -1.47
C CYS A 39 1.65 2.84 -1.26
N LYS A 40 2.06 3.13 -0.03
CA LYS A 40 3.45 3.23 0.40
C LYS A 40 3.69 2.20 1.50
N CYS A 41 4.56 1.23 1.24
CA CYS A 41 4.99 0.25 2.24
C CYS A 41 6.04 0.86 3.18
N ALA A 42 5.94 0.55 4.47
CA ALA A 42 6.90 0.91 5.52
C ALA A 42 7.89 -0.23 5.80
#